data_AF-A0A5P1EX73-F1
#
_entry.id   AF-A0A5P1EX73-F1
#
_cell.length_a   1.000
_cell.length_b   1.000
_cell.length_c   1.000
_cell.angle_alpha   90.00
_cell.angle_beta   90.00
_cell.angle_gamma   90.00
#
_symmetry.space_group_name_H-M   'P 1'
#
loop_
_entity.id
_entity.type
_entity.pdbx_description
1 polymer ?
#
loop_
_entity_poly.entity_id
_entity_poly.type
_entity_poly.pdbx_seq_one_letter_code
_entity_poly.pdbx_strand_id
1 'polypeptide(L)'
;FLDYHDIPYKVVEVHPFSKKEIKWSDCKKVPILVVDGEQLVESSDIIENLSHRIHPDDCIGEEETKWRRWVDDHLVHVLAPNIYRTTSEALESFDYIANNGNFSFTEKLTVKYAGAAVMYVVSKKLKKKYNITDERAALYEAAETWTKALEGRDFLGGSKPNLADLSVFGVLRPIRYLKSGRDMVEHTGIGDWYRRMETVVGGSSRIHA
;
A
#
# COMPACT_ATOMS: atom_id res chain seq x y z
N PHE A 1 7.38 2.04 -6.46
CA PHE A 1 8.84 2.19 -6.58
C PHE A 1 9.36 1.50 -7.84
N LEU A 2 9.37 0.16 -7.92
CA LEU A 2 9.91 -0.55 -9.10
C LEU A 2 9.26 -0.11 -10.42
N ASP A 3 7.92 -0.01 -10.45
CA ASP A 3 7.17 0.51 -11.62
C ASP A 3 7.63 1.92 -12.02
N TYR A 4 7.79 2.83 -11.06
CA TYR A 4 8.16 4.23 -11.31
C TYR A 4 9.57 4.40 -11.88
N HIS A 5 10.48 3.49 -11.54
CA HIS A 5 11.85 3.49 -12.06
C HIS A 5 12.04 2.59 -13.28
N ASP A 6 10.95 2.08 -13.87
CA ASP A 6 10.97 1.14 -15.00
C ASP A 6 11.88 -0.09 -14.76
N ILE A 7 12.01 -0.52 -13.50
CA ILE A 7 12.86 -1.64 -13.12
C ILE A 7 12.08 -2.94 -13.39
N PRO A 8 12.55 -3.85 -14.27
CA PRO A 8 11.85 -5.09 -14.54
C PRO A 8 11.92 -6.03 -13.33
N TYR A 9 10.79 -6.64 -12.95
CA TYR A 9 10.74 -7.53 -11.79
C TYR A 9 9.80 -8.73 -11.99
N LYS A 10 10.16 -9.86 -11.38
CA LYS A 10 9.30 -11.05 -11.32
C LYS A 10 8.60 -11.11 -9.96
N VAL A 11 7.28 -11.27 -9.98
CA VAL A 11 6.48 -11.45 -8.77
C VAL A 11 6.15 -12.91 -8.55
N VAL A 12 6.43 -13.39 -7.34
CA VAL A 12 5.97 -14.67 -6.82
C VAL A 12 4.89 -14.38 -5.79
N GLU A 13 3.64 -14.69 -6.13
CA GLU A 13 2.50 -14.48 -5.22
C GLU A 13 2.57 -15.48 -4.07
N VAL A 14 2.73 -14.99 -2.84
CA VAL A 14 2.85 -15.85 -1.65
C VAL A 14 1.47 -16.23 -1.16
N HIS A 15 1.25 -17.53 -0.93
CA HIS A 15 -0.01 -17.99 -0.36
C HIS A 15 -0.16 -17.49 1.09
N PRO A 16 -1.19 -16.71 1.45
CA PRO A 16 -1.24 -15.99 2.74
C PRO A 16 -1.17 -16.87 4.00
N PHE A 17 -1.75 -18.07 3.95
CA PHE A 17 -1.73 -19.01 5.07
C PHE A 17 -0.50 -19.94 5.07
N SER A 18 -0.29 -20.68 3.98
CA SER A 18 0.76 -21.70 3.93
C SER A 18 2.17 -21.15 3.72
N LYS A 19 2.30 -19.97 3.11
CA LYS A 19 3.56 -19.26 2.83
C LYS A 19 4.65 -20.17 2.24
N LYS A 20 4.26 -21.17 1.43
CA LYS A 20 5.16 -22.21 0.92
C LYS A 20 6.26 -21.62 0.03
N GLU A 21 5.93 -20.56 -0.68
CA GLU A 21 6.78 -19.86 -1.65
C GLU A 21 7.97 -19.15 -1.01
N ILE A 22 7.91 -18.86 0.29
CA ILE A 22 8.97 -18.17 1.05
C ILE A 22 9.60 -19.07 2.12
N LYS A 23 9.41 -20.40 2.04
CA LYS A 23 10.01 -21.34 3.00
C LYS A 23 11.54 -21.33 3.01
N TRP A 24 12.16 -20.93 1.90
CA TRP A 24 13.61 -20.80 1.74
C TRP A 24 14.19 -19.60 2.52
N SER A 25 13.38 -18.62 2.91
CA SER A 25 13.80 -17.43 3.66
C SER A 25 13.52 -17.59 5.15
N ASP A 26 14.43 -17.10 5.99
CA ASP A 26 14.20 -17.00 7.44
C ASP A 26 13.15 -15.94 7.78
N CYS A 27 13.07 -14.87 6.98
CA CYS A 27 12.01 -13.88 7.10
C CYS A 27 10.65 -14.48 6.68
N LYS A 28 9.66 -14.37 7.56
CA LYS A 28 8.27 -14.85 7.34
C LYS A 28 7.28 -13.72 7.03
N LYS A 29 7.77 -12.49 6.95
CA LYS A 29 7.01 -11.30 6.55
C LYS A 29 7.26 -11.00 5.07
N VAL A 30 6.29 -10.35 4.45
CA VAL A 30 6.36 -9.88 3.06
C VAL A 30 6.25 -8.35 3.06
N PRO A 31 6.77 -7.66 2.04
CA PRO A 31 7.50 -8.18 0.87
C PRO A 31 8.92 -8.67 1.19
N ILE A 32 9.42 -9.58 0.36
CA ILE A 32 10.84 -9.99 0.31
C ILE A 32 11.30 -9.77 -1.12
N LEU A 33 12.42 -9.08 -1.30
CA LEU A 33 13.01 -8.85 -2.62
C LEU A 33 14.34 -9.60 -2.70
N VAL A 34 14.63 -10.21 -3.85
CA VAL A 34 15.93 -10.81 -4.12
C VAL A 34 16.54 -10.09 -5.32
N VAL A 35 17.75 -9.55 -5.14
CA VAL A 35 18.52 -8.85 -6.17
C VAL A 35 19.88 -9.53 -6.25
N ASP A 36 20.23 -10.11 -7.40
CA ASP A 36 21.51 -10.80 -7.63
C ASP A 36 21.86 -11.88 -6.59
N GLY A 37 20.83 -12.56 -6.05
CA GLY A 37 20.97 -13.57 -5.01
C GLY A 37 21.03 -13.03 -3.58
N GLU A 38 21.10 -11.70 -3.40
CA GLU A 38 21.02 -11.04 -2.10
C GLU A 38 19.55 -10.83 -1.71
N GLN A 39 19.21 -11.18 -0.47
CA GLN A 39 17.87 -11.00 0.07
C GLN A 39 17.74 -9.66 0.79
N LEU A 40 16.79 -8.84 0.34
CA LEU A 40 16.35 -7.61 0.99
C LEU A 40 14.98 -7.84 1.63
N VAL A 41 14.84 -7.45 2.89
CA VAL A 41 13.64 -7.64 3.72
C VAL A 41 13.22 -6.31 4.32
N GLU A 42 11.97 -6.25 4.81
CA GLU A 42 11.31 -5.03 5.31
C GLU A 42 11.11 -3.98 4.21
N SER A 43 9.87 -3.52 4.01
CA SER A 43 9.52 -2.71 2.85
C SER A 43 10.31 -1.41 2.75
N SER A 44 10.49 -0.71 3.87
CA SER A 44 11.17 0.59 3.89
C SER A 44 12.67 0.44 3.61
N ASP A 45 13.30 -0.62 4.12
CA ASP A 45 14.71 -0.95 3.89
C ASP A 45 14.97 -1.38 2.45
N ILE A 46 14.05 -2.16 1.85
CA ILE A 46 14.11 -2.52 0.42
C ILE A 46 14.12 -1.26 -0.44
N ILE A 47 13.19 -0.33 -0.21
CA ILE A 47 13.09 0.90 -1.00
C ILE A 47 14.35 1.76 -0.83
N GLU A 48 14.85 1.90 0.39
CA GLU A 48 16.03 2.70 0.69
C GLU A 48 17.30 2.12 0.06
N ASN A 49 17.49 0.81 0.17
CA ASN A 49 18.63 0.11 -0.44
C ASN A 49 18.60 0.27 -1.96
N LEU A 50 17.45 0.09 -2.60
CA LEU A 50 17.31 0.30 -4.04
C LEU A 50 17.51 1.75 -4.45
N SER A 51 16.95 2.70 -3.71
CA SER A 51 17.13 4.13 -3.97
C SER A 51 18.60 4.51 -3.95
N HIS A 52 19.36 4.04 -2.95
CA HIS A 52 20.79 4.28 -2.85
C HIS A 52 21.57 3.61 -4.00
N ARG A 53 21.13 2.45 -4.51
CA ARG A 53 21.75 1.82 -5.68
C ARG A 53 21.54 2.61 -6.98
N ILE A 54 20.39 3.27 -7.12
CA ILE A 54 20.04 4.05 -8.33
C ILE A 54 20.66 5.46 -8.26
N HIS A 55 20.61 6.08 -7.08
CA HIS A 55 21.05 7.45 -6.83
C HIS A 55 21.95 7.49 -5.58
N PRO A 56 23.24 7.10 -5.69
CA PRO A 56 24.13 7.00 -4.54
C PRO A 56 24.47 8.36 -3.90
N ASP A 57 24.39 9.44 -4.68
CA ASP A 57 24.70 10.79 -4.22
C ASP A 57 23.47 11.55 -3.66
N ASP A 58 22.27 10.98 -3.80
CA ASP A 58 21.05 11.62 -3.31
C ASP A 58 20.88 11.35 -1.80
N CYS A 59 20.91 12.43 -1.02
CA CYS A 59 20.56 12.36 0.39
C CYS A 59 19.04 12.44 0.58
N ILE A 60 18.48 11.49 1.33
CA ILE A 60 17.06 11.50 1.69
C ILE A 60 16.80 12.69 2.63
N GLY A 61 15.88 13.56 2.23
CA GLY A 61 15.56 14.76 3.00
C GLY A 61 14.84 14.47 4.32
N GLU A 62 14.90 15.40 5.27
CA GLU A 62 14.16 15.30 6.54
C GLU A 62 12.64 15.27 6.32
N GLU A 63 12.12 16.07 5.37
CA GLU A 63 10.71 16.11 5.03
C GLU A 63 10.23 14.75 4.49
N GLU A 64 11.00 14.15 3.59
CA GLU A 64 10.72 12.84 3.01
C GLU A 64 10.73 11.74 4.06
N THR A 65 11.73 11.73 4.94
CA THR A 65 11.83 10.78 6.06
C THR A 65 10.63 10.90 7.00
N LYS A 66 10.23 12.13 7.33
CA LYS A 66 9.05 12.42 8.17
C LYS A 66 7.78 11.82 7.57
N TRP A 67 7.55 12.02 6.27
CA TRP A 67 6.33 11.54 5.61
C TRP A 67 6.34 10.02 5.38
N ARG A 68 7.49 9.42 5.07
CA ARG A 68 7.63 7.95 5.03
C ARG A 68 7.25 7.33 6.39
N ARG A 69 7.75 7.92 7.48
CA ARG A 69 7.39 7.48 8.84
C ARG A 69 5.91 7.67 9.14
N TRP A 70 5.32 8.80 8.74
CA TRP A 70 3.88 9.02 8.89
C TRP A 70 3.04 7.98 8.13
N VAL A 71 3.48 7.53 6.97
CA VAL A 71 2.81 6.46 6.23
C VAL A 71 2.77 5.18 7.06
N ASP A 72 3.91 4.76 7.60
CA ASP A 72 4.07 3.51 8.35
C ASP A 72 3.39 3.56 9.73
N ASP A 73 3.46 4.71 10.43
CA ASP A 73 2.94 4.86 11.79
C ASP A 73 1.45 5.26 11.83
N HIS A 74 0.91 5.83 10.75
CA HIS A 74 -0.46 6.35 10.74
C HIS A 74 -1.30 5.88 9.54
N LEU A 75 -0.90 6.21 8.31
CA LEU A 75 -1.75 6.01 7.13
C LEU A 75 -2.18 4.55 6.96
N VAL A 76 -1.23 3.62 7.08
CA VAL A 76 -1.52 2.17 6.95
C VAL A 76 -2.53 1.67 8.00
N HIS A 77 -2.54 2.28 9.19
CA HIS A 77 -3.44 1.90 10.28
C HIS A 77 -4.86 2.42 10.09
N VAL A 78 -5.05 3.47 9.28
CA VAL A 78 -6.36 4.00 8.90
C VAL A 78 -7.03 3.12 7.83
N LEU A 79 -6.27 2.45 6.96
CA LEU A 79 -6.84 1.73 5.82
C LEU A 79 -7.66 0.50 6.20
N ALA A 80 -7.13 -0.38 7.06
CA ALA A 80 -7.81 -1.63 7.40
C ALA A 80 -9.20 -1.39 8.05
N PRO A 81 -9.36 -0.48 9.03
CA PRO A 81 -10.67 -0.06 9.53
C PRO A 81 -11.63 0.43 8.43
N ASN A 82 -11.10 1.08 7.40
CA ASN A 82 -11.89 1.71 6.34
C ASN A 82 -12.40 0.76 5.25
N ILE A 83 -11.59 -0.22 4.87
CA ILE A 83 -11.98 -1.23 3.86
C ILE A 83 -12.86 -2.33 4.46
N TYR A 84 -12.84 -2.49 5.78
CA TYR A 84 -13.65 -3.47 6.53
C TYR A 84 -14.69 -2.82 7.46
N ARG A 85 -15.10 -1.57 7.18
CA ARG A 85 -16.00 -0.78 8.06
C ARG A 85 -17.41 -1.37 8.13
N THR A 86 -17.94 -1.80 6.99
CA THR A 86 -19.23 -2.49 6.84
C THR A 86 -19.05 -3.89 6.26
N THR A 87 -20.06 -4.76 6.41
CA THR A 87 -20.04 -6.11 5.83
C THR A 87 -19.94 -6.10 4.30
N SER A 88 -20.58 -5.14 3.64
CA SER A 88 -20.50 -4.95 2.18
C SER A 88 -19.10 -4.53 1.73
N GLU A 89 -18.48 -3.55 2.39
CA GLU A 89 -17.09 -3.13 2.08
C GLU A 89 -16.09 -4.26 2.37
N ALA A 90 -16.32 -5.04 3.44
CA ALA A 90 -15.48 -6.19 3.75
C ALA A 90 -15.56 -7.29 2.68
N LEU A 91 -16.76 -7.58 2.17
CA LEU A 91 -16.94 -8.54 1.08
C LEU A 91 -16.32 -8.03 -0.23
N GLU A 92 -16.43 -6.74 -0.55
CA GLU A 92 -15.78 -6.13 -1.72
C GLU A 92 -14.25 -6.27 -1.63
N SER A 93 -13.68 -5.94 -0.48
CA SER A 93 -12.23 -6.02 -0.23
C SER A 93 -11.72 -7.46 -0.33
N PHE A 94 -12.47 -8.43 0.19
CA PHE A 94 -12.11 -9.84 0.09
C PHE A 94 -12.28 -10.41 -1.30
N ASP A 95 -13.26 -9.95 -2.06
CA ASP A 95 -13.40 -10.32 -3.46
C ASP A 95 -12.16 -9.88 -4.26
N TYR A 96 -11.70 -8.65 -4.04
CA TYR A 96 -10.44 -8.16 -4.60
C TYR A 96 -9.24 -9.02 -4.16
N ILE A 97 -9.07 -9.27 -2.85
CA ILE A 97 -7.97 -10.10 -2.33
C ILE A 97 -8.01 -11.53 -2.91
N ALA A 98 -9.18 -12.14 -3.01
CA ALA A 98 -9.33 -13.50 -3.53
C ALA A 98 -9.05 -13.59 -5.04
N ASN A 99 -9.38 -12.54 -5.79
CA ASN A 99 -9.15 -12.49 -7.23
C ASN A 99 -7.70 -12.14 -7.59
N ASN A 100 -7.03 -11.33 -6.77
CA ASN A 100 -5.66 -10.87 -7.00
C ASN A 100 -4.60 -11.66 -6.22
N GLY A 101 -4.99 -12.54 -5.28
CA GLY A 101 -4.09 -13.34 -4.47
C GLY A 101 -3.90 -14.79 -4.95
N ASN A 102 -2.90 -15.46 -4.38
CA ASN A 102 -2.61 -16.87 -4.64
C ASN A 102 -3.51 -17.79 -3.80
N PHE A 103 -4.75 -18.01 -4.27
CA PHE A 103 -5.72 -18.94 -3.69
C PHE A 103 -6.28 -19.88 -4.75
N SER A 104 -6.52 -21.15 -4.38
CA SER A 104 -7.28 -22.08 -5.22
C SER A 104 -8.77 -21.70 -5.29
N PHE A 105 -9.49 -22.20 -6.30
CA PHE A 105 -10.89 -21.83 -6.55
C PHE A 105 -11.83 -22.09 -5.35
N THR A 106 -11.64 -23.21 -4.63
CA THR A 106 -12.43 -23.56 -3.45
C THR A 106 -12.04 -22.72 -2.22
N GLU A 107 -10.76 -22.38 -2.09
CA GLU A 107 -10.26 -21.47 -1.06
C GLU A 107 -10.79 -20.06 -1.27
N LYS A 108 -10.85 -19.56 -2.51
CA LYS A 108 -11.38 -18.21 -2.82
C LYS A 108 -12.77 -18.00 -2.22
N LEU A 109 -13.67 -18.96 -2.39
CA LEU A 109 -15.04 -18.86 -1.85
C LEU A 109 -15.03 -18.85 -0.31
N THR A 110 -14.25 -19.74 0.30
CA THR A 110 -14.17 -19.88 1.76
C THR A 110 -13.53 -18.64 2.40
N VAL A 111 -12.42 -18.18 1.84
CA VAL A 111 -11.69 -16.98 2.27
C VAL A 111 -12.53 -15.73 2.09
N LYS A 112 -13.31 -15.63 1.01
CA LYS A 112 -14.19 -14.48 0.79
C LYS A 112 -15.17 -14.26 1.93
N TYR A 113 -15.92 -15.30 2.30
CA TYR A 113 -16.96 -15.16 3.33
C TYR A 113 -16.41 -15.24 4.75
N ALA A 114 -15.60 -16.26 5.06
CA ALA A 114 -15.05 -16.44 6.41
C ALA A 114 -14.02 -15.33 6.73
N GLY A 115 -13.18 -14.97 5.77
CA GLY A 115 -12.21 -13.88 5.90
C GLY A 115 -12.88 -12.53 6.11
N ALA A 116 -13.94 -12.21 5.35
CA ALA A 116 -14.69 -10.96 5.53
C ALA A 116 -15.30 -10.84 6.94
N ALA A 117 -15.87 -11.93 7.47
CA ALA A 117 -16.42 -11.93 8.83
C ALA A 117 -15.34 -11.72 9.90
N VAL A 118 -14.21 -12.45 9.79
CA VAL A 118 -13.07 -12.30 10.71
C VAL A 118 -12.50 -10.89 10.64
N MET A 119 -12.27 -10.36 9.44
CA MET A 119 -11.67 -9.03 9.28
C MET A 119 -12.60 -7.90 9.68
N TYR A 120 -13.92 -8.06 9.55
CA TYR A 120 -14.87 -7.11 10.14
C TYR A 120 -14.72 -7.02 11.67
N VAL A 121 -14.52 -8.15 12.36
CA VAL A 121 -14.26 -8.14 13.81
C VAL A 121 -12.88 -7.55 14.12
N VAL A 122 -11.85 -7.92 13.35
CA VAL A 122 -10.51 -7.37 13.50
C VAL A 122 -10.50 -5.87 13.27
N SER A 123 -11.24 -5.35 12.28
CA SER A 123 -11.31 -3.93 11.96
C SER A 123 -11.85 -3.11 13.13
N LYS A 124 -12.88 -3.61 13.85
CA LYS A 124 -13.39 -2.98 15.08
C LYS A 124 -12.37 -3.02 16.22
N LYS A 125 -11.56 -4.07 16.32
CA LYS A 125 -10.44 -4.11 17.29
C LYS A 125 -9.34 -3.12 16.93
N LEU A 126 -8.97 -3.01 15.65
CA LEU A 126 -7.97 -2.05 15.17
C LEU A 126 -8.46 -0.62 15.37
N LYS A 127 -9.72 -0.35 15.07
CA LYS A 127 -10.39 0.93 15.37
C LYS A 127 -10.17 1.35 16.83
N LYS A 128 -10.42 0.44 17.77
CA LYS A 128 -10.19 0.69 19.21
C LYS A 128 -8.70 0.84 19.54
N LYS A 129 -7.82 0.01 18.96
CA LYS A 129 -6.37 0.04 19.21
C LYS A 129 -5.74 1.37 18.78
N TYR A 130 -6.19 1.91 17.64
CA TYR A 130 -5.65 3.13 17.06
C TYR A 130 -6.51 4.37 17.35
N ASN A 131 -7.44 4.29 18.32
CA ASN A 131 -8.30 5.39 18.75
C ASN A 131 -9.06 6.09 17.61
N ILE A 132 -9.51 5.31 16.61
CA ILE A 132 -10.28 5.83 15.49
C ILE A 132 -11.76 5.90 15.91
N THR A 133 -12.36 7.09 15.94
CA THR A 133 -13.78 7.26 16.30
C THR A 133 -14.70 7.05 15.10
N ASP A 134 -14.39 7.71 13.98
CA ASP A 134 -15.07 7.55 12.70
C ASP A 134 -14.02 7.11 11.67
N GLU A 135 -14.20 5.90 11.14
CA GLU A 135 -13.30 5.32 10.16
C GLU A 135 -13.17 6.22 8.92
N ARG A 136 -14.29 6.70 8.37
CA ARG A 136 -14.29 7.43 7.10
C ARG A 136 -13.77 8.85 7.29
N ALA A 137 -14.14 9.52 8.39
CA ALA A 137 -13.57 10.82 8.72
C ALA A 137 -12.05 10.74 8.92
N ALA A 138 -11.53 9.69 9.58
CA ALA A 138 -10.08 9.50 9.73
C ALA A 138 -9.36 9.30 8.38
N LEU A 139 -10.02 8.63 7.41
CA LEU A 139 -9.46 8.51 6.06
C LEU A 139 -9.42 9.86 5.34
N TYR A 140 -10.47 10.67 5.48
CA TYR A 140 -10.51 12.00 4.87
C TYR A 140 -9.49 12.93 5.50
N GLU A 141 -9.36 12.90 6.82
CA GLU A 141 -8.34 13.65 7.55
C GLU A 141 -6.93 13.26 7.11
N ALA A 142 -6.64 11.97 6.94
CA ALA A 142 -5.35 11.50 6.45
C ALA A 142 -5.08 11.98 5.01
N ALA A 143 -6.07 11.92 4.13
CA ALA A 143 -5.96 12.37 2.75
C ALA A 143 -5.78 13.90 2.64
N GLU A 144 -6.50 14.67 3.46
CA GLU A 144 -6.36 16.13 3.56
C GLU A 144 -5.02 16.54 4.19
N THR A 145 -4.57 15.79 5.19
CA THR A 145 -3.24 15.99 5.82
C THR A 145 -2.13 15.83 4.79
N TRP A 146 -2.21 14.79 3.95
CA TRP A 146 -1.29 14.60 2.84
C TRP A 146 -1.42 15.71 1.80
N THR A 147 -2.63 16.07 1.38
CA THR A 147 -2.85 17.11 0.36
C THR A 147 -2.31 18.47 0.81
N LYS A 148 -2.46 18.82 2.10
CA LYS A 148 -1.89 20.03 2.69
C LYS A 148 -0.36 20.01 2.72
N ALA A 149 0.24 18.84 2.94
CA ALA A 149 1.70 18.65 2.95
C ALA A 149 2.37 18.98 1.61
N LEU A 150 1.63 18.82 0.52
CA LEU A 150 2.12 19.16 -0.81
C LEU A 150 2.37 20.67 -0.94
N GLU A 151 1.71 21.52 -0.13
CA GLU A 151 1.85 22.98 -0.16
C GLU A 151 1.64 23.58 -1.57
N GLY A 152 0.75 22.96 -2.35
CA GLY A 152 0.47 23.37 -3.74
C GLY A 152 1.48 22.87 -4.78
N ARG A 153 2.52 22.13 -4.37
CA ARG A 153 3.43 21.42 -5.29
C ARG A 153 2.69 20.28 -6.01
N ASP A 154 3.19 19.89 -7.19
CA ASP A 154 2.66 18.74 -7.92
C ASP A 154 2.88 17.43 -7.15
N PHE A 155 4.05 17.31 -6.52
CA PHE A 155 4.49 16.21 -5.67
C PHE A 155 5.24 16.75 -4.45
N LEU A 156 5.39 15.94 -3.40
CA LEU A 156 6.25 16.32 -2.28
C LEU A 156 7.71 16.51 -2.74
N GLY A 157 8.19 15.68 -3.67
CA GLY A 157 9.48 15.86 -4.35
C GLY A 157 9.57 17.07 -5.31
N GLY A 158 8.54 17.92 -5.37
CA GLY A 158 8.51 19.10 -6.24
C GLY A 158 8.05 18.74 -7.65
N SER A 159 8.99 18.70 -8.61
CA SER A 159 8.67 18.43 -10.03
C SER A 159 8.52 16.94 -10.35
N LYS A 160 9.06 16.06 -9.51
CA LYS A 160 8.96 14.60 -9.62
C LYS A 160 8.60 13.99 -8.26
N PRO A 161 7.93 12.84 -8.22
CA PRO A 161 7.69 12.11 -6.98
C PRO A 161 9.00 11.72 -6.28
N ASN A 162 9.05 11.89 -4.96
CA ASN A 162 10.10 11.32 -4.11
C ASN A 162 9.61 10.01 -3.45
N LEU A 163 10.40 9.41 -2.55
CA LEU A 163 10.03 8.16 -1.89
C LEU A 163 8.80 8.32 -0.99
N ALA A 164 8.56 9.50 -0.41
CA ALA A 164 7.35 9.73 0.38
C ALA A 164 6.10 9.74 -0.51
N ASP A 165 6.13 10.40 -1.67
CA ASP A 165 5.05 10.32 -2.66
C ASP A 165 4.78 8.87 -3.05
N LEU A 166 5.83 8.10 -3.34
CA LEU A 166 5.74 6.69 -3.72
C LEU A 166 5.19 5.82 -2.58
N SER A 167 5.54 6.10 -1.32
CA SER A 167 5.02 5.39 -0.15
C SER A 167 3.53 5.64 0.04
N VAL A 168 3.08 6.90 0.01
CA VAL A 168 1.65 7.24 0.13
C VAL A 168 0.87 6.62 -1.02
N PHE A 169 1.36 6.76 -2.25
CA PHE A 169 0.70 6.21 -3.43
C PHE A 169 0.62 4.69 -3.36
N GLY A 170 1.70 4.01 -2.98
CA GLY A 170 1.76 2.56 -2.82
C GLY A 170 0.76 2.03 -1.79
N VAL A 171 0.57 2.75 -0.68
CA VAL A 171 -0.38 2.39 0.38
C VAL A 171 -1.84 2.62 -0.05
N LEU A 172 -2.12 3.70 -0.80
CA LEU A 172 -3.47 4.00 -1.26
C LEU A 172 -3.91 3.20 -2.51
N ARG A 173 -2.96 2.71 -3.33
CA ARG A 173 -3.24 2.00 -4.59
C ARG A 173 -4.17 0.79 -4.46
N PRO A 174 -4.02 -0.11 -3.48
CA PRO A 174 -4.93 -1.25 -3.34
C PRO A 174 -6.38 -0.86 -3.07
N ILE A 175 -6.63 0.32 -2.49
CA ILE A 175 -7.98 0.74 -2.09
C ILE A 175 -8.64 1.69 -3.07
N ARG A 176 -7.88 2.24 -4.04
CA ARG A 176 -8.32 3.29 -4.96
C ARG A 176 -9.66 3.02 -5.65
N TYR A 177 -9.86 1.78 -6.07
CA TYR A 177 -11.03 1.33 -6.81
C TYR A 177 -12.05 0.58 -5.95
N LEU A 178 -11.83 0.49 -4.64
CA LEU A 178 -12.84 0.03 -3.68
C LEU A 178 -13.79 1.18 -3.34
N LYS A 179 -14.94 0.87 -2.73
CA LYS A 179 -15.90 1.89 -2.29
C LYS A 179 -15.25 2.95 -1.39
N SER A 180 -14.39 2.52 -0.47
CA SER A 180 -13.64 3.39 0.43
C SER A 180 -12.71 4.38 -0.29
N GLY A 181 -12.01 3.93 -1.33
CA GLY A 181 -11.10 4.79 -2.09
C GLY A 181 -11.82 5.73 -3.04
N ARG A 182 -12.94 5.30 -3.64
CA ARG A 182 -13.81 6.19 -4.44
C ARG A 182 -14.37 7.32 -3.56
N ASP A 183 -14.93 6.95 -2.41
CA ASP A 183 -15.49 7.88 -1.41
C ASP A 183 -14.43 8.90 -0.93
N MET A 184 -13.20 8.44 -0.67
CA MET A 184 -12.06 9.31 -0.33
C MET A 184 -11.73 10.33 -1.42
N VAL A 185 -11.64 9.90 -2.68
CA VAL A 185 -11.31 10.80 -3.80
C VAL A 185 -12.43 11.79 -4.08
N GLU A 186 -13.69 11.40 -3.88
CA GLU A 186 -14.85 12.27 -4.10
C GLU A 186 -14.98 13.36 -3.04
N HIS A 187 -14.53 13.12 -1.80
CA HIS A 187 -14.72 14.01 -0.66
C HIS A 187 -13.45 14.72 -0.18
N THR A 188 -12.32 14.59 -0.89
CA THR A 188 -11.04 15.21 -0.52
C THR A 188 -10.28 15.75 -1.72
N GLY A 189 -9.32 16.65 -1.48
CA GLY A 189 -8.45 17.21 -2.51
C GLY A 189 -7.39 16.26 -3.09
N ILE A 190 -7.32 15.00 -2.62
CA ILE A 190 -6.24 14.07 -2.98
C ILE A 190 -6.30 13.60 -4.44
N GLY A 191 -7.45 13.72 -5.10
CA GLY A 191 -7.72 13.13 -6.41
C GLY A 191 -6.76 13.60 -7.52
N ASP A 192 -6.40 14.89 -7.53
CA ASP A 192 -5.53 15.43 -8.58
C ASP A 192 -4.09 14.96 -8.42
N TRP A 193 -3.55 14.96 -7.20
CA TRP A 193 -2.25 14.37 -6.90
C TRP A 193 -2.24 12.87 -7.25
N TYR A 194 -3.30 12.15 -6.90
CA TYR A 194 -3.38 10.71 -7.18
C TYR A 194 -3.33 10.42 -8.68
N ARG A 195 -4.05 11.20 -9.50
CA ARG A 195 -4.05 11.07 -10.96
C ARG A 195 -2.67 11.38 -11.57
N ARG A 196 -1.97 12.40 -11.05
CA ARG A 196 -0.58 12.69 -11.44
C ARG A 196 0.34 11.51 -11.10
N MET A 197 0.20 10.93 -9.92
CA MET A 197 0.96 9.74 -9.52
C MET A 197 0.66 8.53 -10.42
N GLU A 198 -0.61 8.26 -10.76
CA GLU A 198 -0.96 7.18 -11.69
C GLU A 198 -0.31 7.38 -13.06
N THR A 199 -0.26 8.62 -13.54
CA THR A 199 0.34 8.97 -14.84
C THR A 199 1.85 8.77 -14.82
N VAL A 200 2.52 9.23 -13.75
CA VAL A 200 3.97 9.20 -13.63
C VAL A 200 4.51 7.81 -13.29
N VAL A 201 3.81 7.04 -12.46
CA VAL A 201 4.20 5.66 -12.13
C VAL A 201 3.95 4.72 -13.32
N GLY A 202 2.92 4.99 -14.12
CA GLY A 202 2.66 4.26 -15.35
C GLY A 202 2.22 2.81 -15.15
N GLY A 203 2.49 1.99 -16.18
CA GLY A 203 2.15 0.57 -16.22
C GLY A 203 3.04 -0.28 -15.33
N SER A 204 2.65 -1.55 -15.15
CA SER A 204 3.48 -2.47 -14.37
C SER A 204 4.74 -2.87 -15.15
N SER A 205 5.89 -2.80 -14.50
CA SER A 205 7.17 -3.33 -15.02
C SER A 205 7.35 -4.83 -14.73
N ARG A 206 6.26 -5.53 -14.36
CA ARG A 206 6.28 -6.97 -14.09
C ARG A 206 6.60 -7.74 -15.38
N ILE A 207 7.66 -8.53 -15.34
CA ILE A 207 7.97 -9.48 -16.41
C ILE A 207 7.15 -10.77 -16.21
N HIS A 208 6.48 -11.19 -17.28
CA HIS A 208 5.85 -12.52 -17.33
C HIS A 208 6.96 -13.55 -17.56
N ALA A 209 7.05 -14.51 -16.65
CA ALA A 209 7.92 -15.67 -16.78
C ALA A 209 7.22 -16.79 -17.54
#